data_AF-A0A6P2CZ71-F1
#
_entry.id   AF-A0A6P2CZ71-F1
#
_cell.length_a   1.000
_cell.length_b   1.000
_cell.length_c   1.000
_cell.angle_alpha   90.00
_cell.angle_beta   90.00
_cell.angle_gamma   90.00
#
_symmetry.space_group_name_H-M   'P 1'
#
loop_
_entity.id
_entity.type
_entity.pdbx_description
1 polymer ?
#
loop_
_entity_poly.entity_id
_entity_poly.type
_entity_poly.pdbx_seq_one_letter_code
_entity_poly.pdbx_strand_id
1 'polypeptide(L)'
;MKDRKGNLWIGTANAGAARFDGESFHWLYEDHLTNVENGGSFGIRSVLEDKTGTFWICNTRYRFGIDAKDAPEPEKGMVKYKREKGIELKAPDGSDRVYFMSVVEDARGGVVDGDLRCGRVAA
;
A
#
# COMPACT_ATOMS: atom_id res chain seq x y z
N MET A 1 -10.21 0.15 4.25
CA MET A 1 -10.67 1.06 3.17
C MET A 1 -11.88 0.46 2.49
N LYS A 2 -12.90 1.26 2.13
CA LYS A 2 -13.94 0.82 1.18
C LYS A 2 -13.60 1.32 -0.21
N ASP A 3 -13.53 0.44 -1.20
CA ASP A 3 -13.29 0.83 -2.60
C ASP A 3 -14.56 1.37 -3.27
N ARG A 4 -14.43 1.92 -4.48
CA ARG A 4 -15.54 2.49 -5.25
C ARG A 4 -16.60 1.47 -5.65
N LYS A 5 -16.24 0.19 -5.72
CA LYS A 5 -17.17 -0.92 -5.99
C LYS A 5 -17.89 -1.40 -4.72
N GLY A 6 -17.48 -0.91 -3.56
CA GLY A 6 -18.06 -1.22 -2.27
C GLY A 6 -17.35 -2.33 -1.50
N ASN A 7 -16.28 -2.91 -2.03
CA ASN A 7 -15.51 -3.93 -1.33
C ASN A 7 -14.67 -3.32 -0.22
N LEU A 8 -14.32 -4.11 0.78
CA LEU A 8 -13.48 -3.70 1.89
C LEU A 8 -12.06 -4.22 1.72
N TRP A 9 -11.09 -3.31 1.71
CA TRP A 9 -9.67 -3.62 1.77
C TRP A 9 -9.14 -3.51 3.19
N ILE A 10 -8.42 -4.55 3.61
CA ILE A 10 -7.85 -4.73 4.95
C ILE A 10 -6.34 -4.95 4.79
N GLY A 11 -5.55 -4.10 5.42
CA GLY A 11 -4.11 -4.31 5.56
C GLY A 11 -3.82 -5.02 6.88
N THR A 12 -2.91 -5.98 6.87
CA THR A 12 -2.49 -6.72 8.08
C THR A 12 -1.00 -6.51 8.34
N ALA A 13 -0.59 -6.74 9.59
CA ALA A 13 0.81 -6.64 9.97
C ALA A 13 1.67 -7.73 9.29
N ASN A 14 1.16 -8.97 9.23
CA ASN A 14 1.99 -10.14 8.89
C ASN A 14 1.42 -11.02 7.75
N ALA A 15 0.23 -10.73 7.23
CA ALA A 15 -0.45 -11.54 6.22
C ALA A 15 -0.72 -10.77 4.92
N GLY A 16 -0.05 -9.64 4.71
CA GLY A 16 -0.28 -8.78 3.54
C GLY A 16 -1.63 -8.07 3.61
N ALA A 17 -2.37 -8.06 2.49
CA ALA A 17 -3.67 -7.41 2.38
C ALA A 17 -4.78 -8.40 2.03
N ALA A 18 -6.02 -8.10 2.40
CA ALA A 18 -7.20 -8.84 1.98
C ALA A 18 -8.27 -7.90 1.42
N ARG A 19 -8.99 -8.35 0.40
CA ARG A 19 -10.20 -7.69 -0.11
C ARG A 19 -11.41 -8.56 0.23
N PHE A 20 -12.40 -7.98 0.89
CA PHE A 20 -13.68 -8.60 1.18
C PHE A 20 -14.75 -8.02 0.27
N ASP A 21 -15.39 -8.87 -0.55
CA ASP A 21 -16.40 -8.47 -1.53
C ASP A 21 -17.84 -8.44 -0.99
N GLY A 22 -18.03 -8.83 0.27
CA GLY A 22 -19.34 -9.01 0.89
C GLY A 22 -19.68 -10.47 1.19
N GLU A 23 -18.97 -11.42 0.57
CA GLU A 23 -19.18 -12.85 0.73
C GLU A 23 -17.88 -13.58 1.13
N SER A 24 -16.76 -13.24 0.50
CA SER A 24 -15.48 -13.94 0.63
C SER A 24 -14.29 -13.00 0.82
N PHE A 25 -13.25 -13.50 1.49
CA PHE A 25 -11.96 -12.81 1.61
C PHE A 25 -10.99 -13.28 0.53
N HIS A 26 -10.45 -12.32 -0.22
CA HIS A 26 -9.46 -12.52 -1.28
C HIS A 26 -8.10 -11.98 -0.81
N TRP A 27 -7.17 -12.88 -0.55
CA TRP A 27 -5.88 -12.55 0.04
C TRP A 27 -4.83 -12.17 -1.02
N LEU A 28 -4.05 -11.15 -0.71
CA LEU A 28 -2.83 -10.76 -1.40
C LEU A 28 -1.66 -10.97 -0.44
N TYR A 29 -0.95 -12.08 -0.65
CA TYR A 29 0.24 -12.44 0.11
C TYR A 29 1.46 -12.48 -0.80
N GLU A 30 2.40 -11.57 -0.58
CA GLU A 30 3.68 -11.50 -1.27
C GLU A 30 4.76 -11.19 -0.24
N ASP A 31 5.95 -11.76 -0.41
CA ASP A 31 7.04 -11.58 0.56
C ASP A 31 7.34 -10.10 0.79
N HIS A 32 7.41 -9.31 -0.29
CA HIS A 32 7.73 -7.88 -0.22
C HIS A 32 6.63 -6.99 0.37
N LEU A 33 5.38 -7.49 0.47
CA LEU A 33 4.32 -6.76 1.17
C LEU A 33 4.56 -6.76 2.68
N THR A 34 5.22 -7.80 3.19
CA THR A 34 5.35 -8.06 4.62
C THR A 34 6.79 -7.94 5.11
N ASN A 35 7.74 -8.50 4.37
CA ASN A 35 9.13 -8.72 4.74
C ASN A 35 10.10 -7.81 3.98
N VAL A 36 11.28 -7.61 4.59
CA VAL A 36 12.41 -6.95 3.94
C VAL A 36 13.69 -7.76 4.06
N GLU A 37 14.55 -7.56 3.07
CA GLU A 37 15.80 -8.30 2.85
C GLU A 37 16.77 -8.30 4.05
N ASN A 38 16.70 -7.29 4.94
CA ASN A 38 17.59 -7.13 6.09
C ASN A 38 16.93 -7.38 7.45
N GLY A 39 15.78 -8.07 7.48
CA GLY A 39 15.05 -8.33 8.71
C GLY A 39 14.15 -7.16 9.10
N GLY A 40 12.89 -7.48 9.38
CA GLY A 40 11.84 -6.53 9.70
C GLY A 40 10.54 -6.91 9.00
N SER A 41 9.44 -6.84 9.75
CA SER A 41 8.10 -6.91 9.19
C SER A 41 7.44 -5.55 9.37
N PHE A 42 7.05 -4.94 8.24
CA PHE A 42 6.49 -3.60 8.28
C PHE A 42 4.98 -3.58 8.18
N GLY A 43 4.39 -4.65 7.64
CA GLY A 43 2.96 -4.79 7.44
C GLY A 43 2.34 -3.73 6.54
N ILE A 44 1.10 -3.98 6.13
CA ILE A 44 0.35 -3.01 5.34
C ILE A 44 -0.17 -1.90 6.25
N ARG A 45 0.24 -0.67 5.97
CA ARG A 45 -0.12 0.54 6.72
C ARG A 45 -1.24 1.32 6.07
N SER A 46 -1.37 1.17 4.77
CA SER A 46 -2.32 1.94 3.98
C SER A 46 -2.74 1.16 2.74
N VAL A 47 -4.02 1.27 2.41
CA VAL A 47 -4.55 0.92 1.09
C VAL A 47 -5.32 2.13 0.58
N LEU A 48 -5.10 2.50 -0.68
CA LEU A 48 -5.79 3.59 -1.39
C LEU A 48 -6.27 3.14 -2.77
N GLU A 49 -7.43 3.61 -3.20
CA GLU A 49 -7.81 3.60 -4.62
C GLU A 49 -7.69 5.03 -5.16
N ASP A 50 -6.84 5.22 -6.18
CA ASP A 50 -6.66 6.54 -6.77
C ASP A 50 -7.78 6.92 -7.77
N LYS A 51 -7.69 8.12 -8.34
CA LYS A 51 -8.71 8.59 -9.30
C LYS A 51 -8.80 7.75 -10.57
N THR A 52 -7.72 7.09 -10.96
CA THR A 52 -7.64 6.24 -12.15
C THR A 52 -8.12 4.81 -11.89
N GLY A 53 -8.44 4.47 -10.63
CA GLY A 53 -8.85 3.12 -10.23
C GLY A 53 -7.67 2.19 -9.97
N THR A 54 -6.44 2.71 -9.87
CA THR A 54 -5.29 1.92 -9.42
C THR A 54 -5.35 1.80 -7.90
N PHE A 55 -5.25 0.57 -7.41
CA PHE A 55 -5.09 0.28 -6.00
C PHE A 55 -3.63 0.41 -5.61
N TRP A 56 -3.41 1.08 -4.51
CA TRP A 56 -2.10 1.36 -3.96
C TRP A 56 -2.03 0.80 -2.56
N ILE A 57 -1.22 -0.23 -2.40
CA ILE A 57 -0.98 -0.91 -1.12
C ILE A 57 0.39 -0.46 -0.62
N CYS A 58 0.47 -0.02 0.63
CA CYS A 58 1.66 0.61 1.17
C CYS A 58 2.10 -0.05 2.48
N ASN A 59 3.41 -0.30 2.57
CA ASN A 59 4.11 -0.52 3.83
C ASN A 59 5.12 0.61 4.07
N THR A 60 5.94 0.53 5.11
CA THR A 60 6.85 1.63 5.45
C THR A 60 8.03 1.81 4.47
N ARG A 61 8.25 0.86 3.55
CA ARG A 61 9.35 0.94 2.58
C ARG A 61 8.91 1.04 1.13
N TYR A 62 7.73 0.52 0.81
CA TYR A 62 7.28 0.33 -0.56
C TYR A 62 5.82 0.71 -0.74
N ARG A 63 5.52 1.10 -1.97
CA ARG A 63 4.16 1.19 -2.49
C ARG A 63 4.01 0.24 -3.68
N PHE A 64 2.84 -0.38 -3.76
CA PHE A 64 2.51 -1.39 -4.76
C PHE A 64 1.26 -0.93 -5.50
N GLY A 65 1.40 -0.61 -6.79
CA GLY A 65 0.30 -0.23 -7.67
C GLY A 65 -0.27 -1.47 -8.38
N ILE A 66 -1.57 -1.71 -8.23
CA ILE A 66 -2.34 -2.79 -8.84
C ILE A 66 -3.48 -2.16 -9.64
N ASP A 67 -3.53 -2.43 -10.94
CA ASP A 67 -4.67 -2.00 -11.76
C ASP A 67 -5.93 -2.75 -11.30
N ALA A 68 -7.09 -2.08 -11.28
CA ALA A 68 -8.34 -2.70 -10.84
C ALA A 68 -8.71 -4.01 -11.57
N LYS A 69 -8.27 -4.19 -12.82
CA LYS A 69 -8.46 -5.42 -13.62
C LYS A 69 -7.63 -6.62 -13.11
N ASP A 70 -6.52 -6.30 -12.43
CA ASP A 70 -5.53 -7.24 -11.91
C ASP A 70 -5.65 -7.39 -10.38
N ALA A 71 -6.61 -6.69 -9.75
CA ALA A 71 -6.95 -6.87 -8.35
C ALA A 71 -7.26 -8.35 -8.04
N PRO A 72 -6.94 -8.84 -6.82
CA PRO A 72 -7.04 -10.25 -6.48
C PRO A 72 -8.47 -10.76 -6.65
N GLU A 73 -8.59 -11.81 -7.44
CA GLU A 73 -9.79 -12.60 -7.67
C GLU A 73 -9.46 -14.06 -7.36
N PRO A 74 -10.42 -14.86 -6.85
CA PRO A 74 -10.14 -16.17 -6.24
C PRO A 74 -9.51 -17.21 -7.18
N GLU A 75 -9.59 -17.01 -8.50
CA GLU A 75 -9.11 -17.95 -9.51
C GLU A 75 -7.93 -17.42 -10.36
N LYS A 76 -7.53 -16.16 -10.17
CA LYS A 76 -6.41 -15.59 -10.92
C LYS A 76 -5.12 -15.84 -10.14
N GLY A 77 -4.09 -16.33 -10.84
CA GLY A 77 -2.75 -16.61 -10.30
C GLY A 77 -2.04 -15.36 -9.74
N MET A 78 -0.70 -15.33 -9.77
CA MET A 78 0.07 -14.22 -9.17
C MET A 78 -0.45 -12.84 -9.60
N VAL A 79 -0.74 -11.99 -8.62
CA VAL A 79 -1.23 -10.63 -8.85
C VAL A 79 -0.12 -9.81 -9.49
N LYS A 80 -0.44 -9.15 -10.61
CA LYS A 80 0.50 -8.25 -11.27
C LYS A 80 0.48 -6.91 -10.54
N TYR A 81 1.66 -6.43 -10.15
CA TYR A 81 1.81 -5.14 -9.50
C TYR A 81 3.08 -4.42 -9.95
N LYS A 82 3.07 -3.09 -9.81
CA LYS A 82 4.25 -2.26 -9.91
C LYS A 82 4.73 -1.89 -8.51
N ARG A 83 5.93 -2.35 -8.14
CA ARG A 83 6.59 -1.97 -6.89
C ARG A 83 7.42 -0.71 -7.08
N GLU A 84 7.25 0.25 -6.19
CA GLU A 84 8.05 1.47 -6.12
C GLU A 84 8.49 1.72 -4.68
N LYS A 85 9.58 2.46 -4.49
CA LYS A 85 9.95 2.92 -3.14
C LYS A 85 8.81 3.77 -2.57
N GLY A 86 8.55 3.56 -1.29
CA GLY A 86 7.68 4.42 -0.49
C GLY A 86 8.35 5.77 -0.26
N ILE A 87 7.97 6.44 0.82
CA ILE A 87 8.53 7.76 1.12
C ILE A 87 9.88 7.60 1.79
N GLU A 88 10.88 8.25 1.21
CA GLU A 88 12.20 8.36 1.81
C GLU A 88 12.16 9.47 2.88
N LEU A 89 12.00 9.05 4.13
CA LEU A 89 12.09 9.94 5.29
C LEU A 89 13.48 9.84 5.90
N LYS A 90 14.11 10.99 6.14
CA LYS A 90 15.37 11.09 6.87
C LYS A 90 15.13 11.67 8.26
N ALA A 91 15.76 11.09 9.27
CA ALA A 91 15.86 11.70 10.59
C ALA A 91 16.77 12.94 10.56
N PRO A 92 16.74 13.81 11.58
CA PRO A 92 17.63 14.98 11.65
C PRO A 92 19.12 14.64 11.59
N ASP A 93 19.50 13.43 11.97
CA ASP A 93 20.87 12.91 11.90
C ASP A 93 21.23 12.29 10.53
N GLY A 94 20.32 12.34 9.55
CA GLY A 94 20.51 11.78 8.21
C GLY A 94 20.24 10.27 8.09
N SER A 95 19.89 9.58 9.19
CA SER A 95 19.52 8.17 9.15
C SER A 95 18.15 7.95 8.51
N ASP A 96 17.92 6.75 7.96
CA ASP A 96 16.63 6.38 7.37
C ASP A 96 15.57 6.22 8.46
N ARG A 97 14.46 6.97 8.34
CA ARG A 97 13.25 6.71 9.11
C ARG A 97 12.40 5.68 8.40
N VAL A 98 12.52 4.44 8.86
CA VAL A 98 11.81 3.26 8.34
C VAL A 98 10.46 2.99 9.02
N TYR A 99 10.09 3.79 10.01
CA TYR A 99 8.83 3.67 10.73
C TYR A 99 8.07 4.99 10.69
N PHE A 100 6.89 4.96 10.09
CA PHE A 100 5.86 5.98 10.16
C PHE A 100 4.51 5.29 10.28
N MET A 101 3.58 5.91 11.00
CA MET A 101 2.28 5.33 11.28
C MET A 101 1.25 5.65 10.19
N SER A 102 1.41 6.78 9.49
CA SER A 102 0.47 7.32 8.50
C SER A 102 1.18 8.34 7.58
N VAL A 103 0.55 8.85 6.50
CA VAL A 103 1.22 9.77 5.55
C VAL A 103 0.28 10.76 4.85
N VAL A 104 0.21 12.07 5.15
CA VAL A 104 -0.65 13.08 4.48
C VAL A 104 -0.13 13.71 3.18
N GLU A 105 -1.05 14.32 2.42
CA GLU A 105 -0.79 15.30 1.37
C GLU A 105 -0.89 16.76 1.84
N ASP A 106 0.13 17.57 1.51
CA ASP A 106 0.08 19.03 1.65
C ASP A 106 -0.59 19.71 0.44
N ALA A 107 -1.01 20.97 0.61
CA ALA A 107 -1.75 21.74 -0.40
C ALA A 107 -0.98 22.00 -1.72
N ARG A 108 0.30 21.62 -1.80
CA ARG A 108 1.18 21.79 -2.97
C ARG A 108 1.51 20.46 -3.63
N GLY A 109 0.93 19.35 -3.16
CA GLY A 109 1.24 18.03 -3.68
C GLY A 109 2.47 17.38 -3.03
N GLY A 110 2.97 17.85 -1.88
CA GLY A 110 4.08 17.28 -1.09
C GLY A 110 3.68 16.35 0.09
N VAL A 111 4.48 15.31 0.36
CA VAL A 111 4.17 14.20 1.30
C VAL A 111 4.57 14.57 2.75
N VAL A 112 3.71 14.33 3.74
CA VAL A 112 3.99 14.51 5.18
C VAL A 112 3.50 13.31 6.00
N ASP A 113 3.91 13.10 7.26
CA ASP A 113 3.39 12.01 8.14
C ASP A 113 2.02 12.43 8.71
N GLY A 114 0.95 11.64 8.45
CA GLY A 114 -0.38 11.89 9.05
C GLY A 114 -1.66 11.35 8.38
N ASP A 115 -1.80 11.20 7.05
CA ASP A 115 -3.04 10.70 6.39
C ASP A 115 -3.01 10.48 4.83
N LEU A 116 -2.67 9.25 4.40
CA LEU A 116 -2.52 8.66 3.02
C LEU A 116 -1.75 9.35 1.85
N ARG A 117 -0.61 8.72 1.42
CA ARG A 117 -0.07 8.80 0.04
C ARG A 117 0.47 7.48 -0.48
N CYS A 118 -0.41 6.78 -1.18
CA CYS A 118 -0.07 5.65 -2.02
C CYS A 118 -0.65 6.01 -3.40
N GLY A 119 0.10 6.71 -4.26
CA GLY A 119 -0.45 7.29 -5.50
C GLY A 119 0.57 8.09 -6.32
N ARG A 120 0.29 8.31 -7.61
CA ARG A 120 1.11 9.17 -8.49
C ARG A 120 1.05 10.62 -8.04
N VAL A 121 2.22 11.26 -7.92
CA VAL A 121 2.34 12.72 -7.85
C VAL A 121 2.29 13.22 -9.30
N ALA A 122 1.32 14.06 -9.64
CA ALA A 122 1.34 14.76 -10.91
C ALA A 122 2.49 15.78 -10.86
N ALA A 123 3.36 15.73 -11.87
CA ALA A 123 4.33 16.78 -12.14
C ALA A 123 3.63 18.03 -12.68
#